data_AF-A0A0W1GNI1-F1
#
_entry.id   AF-A0A0W1GNI1-F1
#
_cell.length_a   1.000
_cell.length_b   1.000
_cell.length_c   1.000
_cell.angle_alpha   90.00
_cell.angle_beta   90.00
_cell.angle_gamma   90.00
#
_symmetry.space_group_name_H-M   'P 1'
#
loop_
_entity.id
_entity.type
_entity.pdbx_description
1 polymer ?
#
loop_
_entity_poly.entity_id
_entity_poly.type
_entity_poly.pdbx_seq_one_letter_code
_entity_poly.pdbx_strand_id
1 'polypeptide(L)'
;MTRSLALIAALLLGGTAHAAPPPEPRPAVADETLQDGLELGEEIEARVDGDLNGDGDPDTAFVVASPDARTLYVVLSYRTEVDFGHDPAGSAKLATDPLGPAELSISKGVLVVKDLTGGTTALASTYRFRANKAKAPPRMRLIGLDTTLYSRTWAHDGSEMSWNLLTGDIVASTLKLVGKGEDASYDKQFTRKSKRPVTTVYMEDTPDPEEELIRATRAK
;
A
#
# COMPACT_ATOMS: atom_id res chain seq x y z
N MET A 1 16.03 10.74 80.87
CA MET A 1 16.46 11.07 79.50
C MET A 1 16.75 9.75 78.79
N THR A 2 15.82 9.31 77.95
CA THR A 2 15.90 8.03 77.23
C THR A 2 15.33 8.28 75.84
N ARG A 3 16.17 8.12 74.81
CA ARG A 3 15.76 8.15 73.40
C ARG A 3 16.14 6.79 72.80
N SER A 4 15.13 5.98 72.51
CA SER A 4 15.27 4.81 71.66
C SER A 4 14.77 5.16 70.27
N LEU A 5 15.64 4.99 69.27
CA LEU A 5 15.34 5.09 67.85
C LEU A 5 14.85 3.71 67.38
N ALA A 6 13.65 3.64 66.82
CA ALA A 6 13.16 2.44 66.14
C ALA A 6 13.25 2.66 64.62
N LEU A 7 14.02 1.81 63.94
CA LEU A 7 14.15 1.75 62.49
C LEU A 7 13.07 0.79 61.96
N ILE A 8 12.15 1.25 61.12
CA ILE A 8 11.18 0.40 60.42
C ILE A 8 11.73 0.14 59.02
N ALA A 9 12.05 -1.13 58.74
CA ALA A 9 12.41 -1.60 57.40
C ALA A 9 11.15 -1.96 56.61
N ALA A 10 10.90 -1.27 55.50
CA ALA A 10 9.82 -1.60 54.57
C ALA A 10 10.32 -2.66 53.57
N LEU A 11 9.74 -3.86 53.62
CA LEU A 11 9.92 -4.90 52.61
C LEU A 11 9.13 -4.50 51.34
N LEU A 12 9.84 -4.19 50.26
CA LEU A 12 9.27 -4.07 48.92
C LEU A 12 9.11 -5.47 48.32
N LEU A 13 7.89 -5.99 48.33
CA LEU A 13 7.51 -7.17 47.55
C LEU A 13 7.41 -6.77 46.07
N GLY A 14 8.50 -6.99 45.34
CA GLY A 14 8.52 -6.92 43.88
C GLY A 14 7.75 -8.09 43.29
N GLY A 15 6.44 -7.93 43.08
CA GLY A 15 5.66 -8.84 42.26
C GLY A 15 6.12 -8.72 40.81
N THR A 16 6.73 -9.77 40.27
CA THR A 16 6.94 -9.90 38.83
C THR A 16 5.57 -10.07 38.19
N ALA A 17 5.03 -8.98 37.64
CA ALA A 17 3.86 -9.05 36.76
C ALA A 17 4.23 -9.95 35.58
N HIS A 18 3.82 -11.22 35.63
CA HIS A 18 3.84 -12.09 34.46
C HIS A 18 2.80 -11.52 33.51
N ALA A 19 3.27 -10.79 32.50
CA ALA A 19 2.44 -10.44 31.35
C ALA A 19 1.87 -11.76 30.80
N ALA A 20 0.55 -11.83 30.68
CA ALA A 20 -0.10 -12.95 30.01
C ALA A 20 0.55 -13.12 28.62
N PRO A 21 0.75 -14.36 28.13
CA PRO A 21 1.28 -14.56 26.80
C PRO A 21 0.41 -13.80 25.79
N PRO A 22 1.04 -13.16 24.78
CA PRO A 22 0.28 -12.48 23.75
C PRO A 22 -0.69 -13.48 23.11
N PRO A 23 -1.94 -13.07 22.81
CA PRO A 23 -2.89 -13.94 22.17
C PRO A 23 -2.34 -14.43 20.82
N GLU A 24 -2.66 -15.68 20.47
CA GLU A 24 -2.23 -16.23 19.18
C GLU A 24 -2.84 -15.42 18.01
N PRO A 25 -2.04 -15.15 16.96
CA PRO A 25 -2.56 -14.51 15.74
C PRO A 25 -3.64 -15.38 15.11
N ARG A 26 -4.74 -14.77 14.68
CA ARG A 26 -5.78 -15.48 13.91
C ARG A 26 -5.30 -15.77 12.49
N PRO A 27 -5.93 -16.74 11.80
CA PRO A 27 -5.68 -16.92 10.37
C PRO A 27 -6.20 -15.72 9.58
N ALA A 28 -5.56 -15.43 8.45
CA ALA A 28 -6.08 -14.52 7.43
C ALA A 28 -7.35 -15.10 6.78
N VAL A 29 -7.97 -14.36 5.86
CA VAL A 29 -9.18 -14.83 5.14
C VAL A 29 -8.88 -16.15 4.42
N ALA A 30 -9.70 -17.19 4.57
CA ALA A 30 -9.44 -18.48 3.91
C ALA A 30 -9.51 -18.35 2.37
N ASP A 31 -8.72 -19.15 1.65
CA ASP A 31 -8.74 -19.15 0.17
C ASP A 31 -10.12 -19.52 -0.37
N GLU A 32 -10.79 -20.49 0.25
CA GLU A 32 -12.14 -20.92 -0.12
C GLU A 32 -13.13 -19.77 -0.01
N THR A 33 -13.05 -18.97 1.07
CA THR A 33 -13.92 -17.81 1.26
C THR A 33 -13.73 -16.76 0.16
N LEU A 34 -12.48 -16.55 -0.30
CA LEU A 34 -12.23 -15.61 -1.39
C LEU A 34 -12.74 -16.17 -2.72
N GLN A 35 -12.54 -17.46 -2.98
CA GLN A 35 -13.00 -18.13 -4.20
C GLN A 35 -14.52 -18.18 -4.32
N ASP A 36 -15.22 -18.43 -3.22
CA ASP A 36 -16.69 -18.44 -3.17
C ASP A 36 -17.30 -17.07 -3.48
N GLY A 37 -16.52 -15.99 -3.29
CA GLY A 37 -16.92 -14.61 -3.59
C GLY A 37 -16.70 -14.18 -5.04
N LEU A 38 -16.05 -15.00 -5.87
CA LEU A 38 -15.75 -14.67 -7.26
C LEU A 38 -16.97 -14.90 -8.16
N GLU A 39 -17.19 -13.99 -9.10
CA GLU A 39 -18.14 -14.18 -10.19
C GLU A 39 -17.55 -15.04 -11.32
N LEU A 40 -18.41 -15.51 -12.22
CA LEU A 40 -17.98 -16.32 -13.35
C LEU A 40 -17.02 -15.53 -14.25
N GLY A 41 -15.79 -16.03 -14.40
CA GLY A 41 -14.75 -15.40 -15.20
C GLY A 41 -13.83 -14.47 -14.41
N GLU A 42 -14.05 -14.34 -13.10
CA GLU A 42 -13.11 -13.71 -12.19
C GLU A 42 -12.08 -14.70 -11.66
N GLU A 43 -10.87 -14.21 -11.41
CA GLU A 43 -9.80 -14.97 -10.75
C GLU A 43 -9.00 -14.07 -9.80
N ILE A 44 -8.39 -14.67 -8.79
CA ILE A 44 -7.44 -13.97 -7.91
C ILE A 44 -6.06 -14.05 -8.56
N GLU A 45 -5.58 -12.94 -9.10
CA GLU A 45 -4.26 -12.91 -9.76
C GLU A 45 -3.11 -12.75 -8.76
N ALA A 46 -3.37 -12.14 -7.59
CA ALA A 46 -2.38 -11.85 -6.57
C ALA A 46 -3.03 -11.73 -5.19
N ARG A 47 -2.32 -12.18 -4.16
CA ARG A 47 -2.74 -12.09 -2.76
C ARG A 47 -1.53 -11.88 -1.86
N VAL A 48 -1.71 -11.09 -0.80
CA VAL A 48 -0.78 -10.97 0.31
C VAL A 48 -1.54 -10.86 1.62
N ASP A 49 -1.04 -11.54 2.65
CA ASP A 49 -1.55 -11.45 4.00
C ASP A 49 -0.51 -10.82 4.93
N GLY A 50 -0.98 -10.05 5.90
CA GLY A 50 -0.12 -9.42 6.88
C GLY A 50 -0.81 -8.28 7.61
N ASP A 51 -0.21 -7.87 8.73
CA ASP A 51 -0.78 -6.84 9.60
C ASP A 51 -0.65 -5.43 8.98
N LEU A 52 -1.77 -4.85 8.54
CA LEU A 52 -1.89 -3.51 7.94
C LEU A 52 -2.37 -2.46 8.95
N ASN A 53 -3.14 -2.87 9.95
CA ASN A 53 -3.75 -1.97 10.94
C ASN A 53 -2.94 -1.92 12.28
N GLY A 54 -1.99 -2.82 12.47
CA GLY A 54 -1.14 -2.91 13.66
C GLY A 54 -1.82 -3.53 14.88
N ASP A 55 -2.86 -4.35 14.71
CA ASP A 55 -3.58 -5.04 15.79
C ASP A 55 -3.02 -6.44 16.11
N GLY A 56 -2.06 -6.91 15.29
CA GLY A 56 -1.40 -8.20 15.44
C GLY A 56 -2.14 -9.38 14.80
N ASP A 57 -3.33 -9.16 14.24
CA ASP A 57 -4.02 -10.12 13.40
C ASP A 57 -3.68 -9.87 11.91
N PRO A 58 -3.50 -10.91 11.08
CA PRO A 58 -3.20 -10.72 9.68
C PRO A 58 -4.44 -10.20 8.94
N ASP A 59 -4.24 -9.15 8.15
CA ASP A 59 -5.21 -8.64 7.18
C ASP A 59 -4.95 -9.27 5.81
N THR A 60 -5.90 -9.15 4.88
CA THR A 60 -5.79 -9.73 3.53
C THR A 60 -5.95 -8.65 2.46
N ALA A 61 -5.00 -8.59 1.53
CA ALA A 61 -5.08 -7.79 0.32
C ALA A 61 -4.95 -8.69 -0.91
N PHE A 62 -5.84 -8.53 -1.88
CA PHE A 62 -5.87 -9.39 -3.06
C PHE A 62 -6.37 -8.63 -4.28
N VAL A 63 -5.95 -9.05 -5.47
CA VAL A 63 -6.41 -8.50 -6.74
C VAL A 63 -7.28 -9.52 -7.44
N VAL A 64 -8.50 -9.10 -7.77
CA VAL A 64 -9.41 -9.86 -8.63
C VAL A 64 -9.28 -9.30 -10.04
N ALA A 65 -9.02 -10.19 -10.99
CA ALA A 65 -8.98 -9.90 -12.40
C ALA A 65 -10.14 -10.59 -13.12
N SER A 66 -10.71 -9.89 -14.09
CA SER A 66 -11.67 -10.40 -15.06
C SER A 66 -11.30 -9.85 -16.44
N PRO A 67 -11.95 -10.32 -17.52
CA PRO A 67 -11.67 -9.79 -18.87
C PRO A 67 -11.86 -8.27 -19.00
N ASP A 68 -12.76 -7.68 -18.20
CA ASP A 68 -13.17 -6.29 -18.33
C ASP A 68 -12.74 -5.40 -17.15
N ALA A 69 -12.27 -5.98 -16.05
CA ALA A 69 -11.94 -5.24 -14.85
C ALA A 69 -10.77 -5.87 -14.08
N ARG A 70 -9.98 -5.02 -13.42
CA ARG A 70 -9.04 -5.47 -12.39
C ARG A 70 -9.20 -4.60 -11.15
N THR A 71 -9.45 -5.24 -10.01
CA THR A 71 -9.73 -4.52 -8.75
C THR A 71 -8.90 -5.11 -7.62
N LEU A 72 -8.15 -4.24 -6.95
CA LEU A 72 -7.49 -4.53 -5.68
C LEU A 72 -8.50 -4.37 -4.55
N TYR A 73 -8.61 -5.35 -3.66
CA TYR A 73 -9.41 -5.32 -2.44
C TYR A 73 -8.51 -5.45 -1.21
N VAL A 74 -8.93 -4.80 -0.12
CA VAL A 74 -8.33 -4.96 1.20
C VAL A 74 -9.43 -5.22 2.21
N VAL A 75 -9.25 -6.28 2.99
CA VAL A 75 -10.13 -6.64 4.10
C VAL A 75 -9.28 -6.68 5.36
N LEU A 76 -9.69 -5.94 6.38
CA LEU A 76 -9.00 -5.90 7.65
C LEU A 76 -9.67 -6.86 8.63
N SER A 77 -8.86 -7.62 9.33
CA SER A 77 -9.32 -8.43 10.45
C SER A 77 -9.77 -7.51 11.59
N TYR A 78 -10.79 -7.95 12.33
CA TYR A 78 -11.18 -7.31 13.57
C TYR A 78 -11.40 -8.34 14.66
N ARG A 79 -11.12 -7.92 15.90
CA ARG A 79 -11.31 -8.72 17.10
C ARG A 79 -11.89 -7.84 18.20
N THR A 80 -13.06 -8.24 18.69
CA THR A 80 -13.71 -7.64 19.87
C THR A 80 -13.85 -8.70 20.96
N GLU A 81 -14.42 -8.33 22.11
CA GLU A 81 -14.66 -9.26 23.22
C GLU A 81 -15.67 -10.37 22.86
N VAL A 82 -16.61 -10.09 21.95
CA VAL A 82 -17.74 -10.97 21.64
C VAL A 82 -17.80 -11.44 20.19
N ASP A 83 -17.02 -10.81 19.31
CA ASP A 83 -17.07 -11.05 17.88
C ASP A 83 -15.69 -10.91 17.23
N PHE A 84 -15.52 -11.60 16.11
CA PHE A 84 -14.35 -11.50 15.27
C PHE A 84 -14.72 -11.79 13.82
N GLY A 85 -14.00 -11.17 12.91
CA GLY A 85 -14.26 -11.36 11.49
C GLY A 85 -13.33 -10.50 10.66
N HIS A 86 -13.81 -10.13 9.49
CA HIS A 86 -13.08 -9.28 8.57
C HIS A 86 -14.04 -8.23 7.99
N ASP A 87 -13.60 -6.98 7.95
CA ASP A 87 -14.34 -5.85 7.39
C ASP A 87 -13.64 -5.30 6.14
N PRO A 88 -14.39 -4.95 5.08
CA PRO A 88 -13.80 -4.31 3.91
C PRO A 88 -13.23 -2.93 4.30
N ALA A 89 -11.96 -2.70 3.95
CA ALA A 89 -11.26 -1.46 4.27
C ALA A 89 -10.94 -0.60 3.05
N GLY A 90 -11.14 -1.14 1.85
CA GLY A 90 -11.17 -0.38 0.61
C GLY A 90 -10.94 -1.24 -0.62
N SER A 91 -11.20 -0.64 -1.77
CA SER A 91 -10.88 -1.21 -3.06
C SER A 91 -10.31 -0.14 -3.99
N ALA A 92 -9.49 -0.53 -4.96
CA ALA A 92 -8.94 0.36 -5.98
C ALA A 92 -8.98 -0.32 -7.35
N LYS A 93 -9.41 0.42 -8.37
CA LYS A 93 -9.32 -0.05 -9.75
C LYS A 93 -7.86 -0.03 -10.19
N LEU A 94 -7.45 -1.09 -10.87
CA LEU A 94 -6.18 -1.18 -11.59
C LEU A 94 -6.47 -1.16 -13.09
N ALA A 95 -5.47 -0.86 -13.92
CA ALA A 95 -5.68 -0.81 -15.36
C ALA A 95 -6.00 -2.20 -15.93
N THR A 96 -6.82 -2.30 -16.96
CA THR A 96 -7.31 -3.62 -17.46
C THR A 96 -6.35 -4.33 -18.40
N ASP A 97 -5.22 -3.71 -18.75
CA ASP A 97 -4.22 -4.19 -19.71
C ASP A 97 -2.87 -4.51 -19.04
N PRO A 98 -2.80 -5.53 -18.16
CA PRO A 98 -1.56 -5.91 -17.50
C PRO A 98 -0.52 -6.46 -18.48
N LEU A 99 0.74 -6.14 -18.21
CA LEU A 99 1.92 -6.82 -18.77
C LEU A 99 2.45 -7.93 -17.86
N GLY A 100 1.66 -8.32 -16.85
CA GLY A 100 1.92 -9.33 -15.84
C GLY A 100 0.98 -9.13 -14.63
N PRO A 101 0.87 -10.11 -13.72
CA PRO A 101 0.07 -9.96 -12.50
C PRO A 101 0.65 -8.85 -11.62
N ALA A 102 -0.21 -8.19 -10.83
CA ALA A 102 0.26 -7.21 -9.85
C ALA A 102 1.15 -7.87 -8.78
N GLU A 103 2.21 -7.17 -8.36
CA GLU A 103 3.02 -7.59 -7.22
C GLU A 103 2.51 -6.92 -5.93
N LEU A 104 2.12 -7.74 -4.96
CA LEU A 104 1.69 -7.27 -3.65
C LEU A 104 2.74 -7.57 -2.58
N SER A 105 2.97 -6.62 -1.68
CA SER A 105 3.80 -6.85 -0.49
C SER A 105 3.36 -5.97 0.66
N ILE A 106 3.57 -6.45 1.90
CA ILE A 106 3.30 -5.69 3.11
C ILE A 106 4.61 -5.45 3.85
N SER A 107 4.89 -4.19 4.17
CA SER A 107 6.04 -3.82 4.99
C SER A 107 5.68 -2.73 5.97
N LYS A 108 5.83 -3.01 7.28
CA LYS A 108 5.60 -2.05 8.37
C LYS A 108 4.21 -1.38 8.28
N GLY A 109 3.15 -2.18 8.09
CA GLY A 109 1.77 -1.70 7.96
C GLY A 109 1.52 -0.84 6.71
N VAL A 110 2.30 -1.05 5.64
CA VAL A 110 2.10 -0.42 4.34
C VAL A 110 1.92 -1.53 3.31
N LEU A 111 0.77 -1.50 2.63
CA LEU A 111 0.56 -2.29 1.42
C LEU A 111 1.24 -1.59 0.26
N VAL A 112 2.16 -2.28 -0.39
CA VAL A 112 2.82 -1.83 -1.62
C VAL A 112 2.31 -2.68 -2.77
N VAL A 113 1.81 -2.01 -3.80
CA VAL A 113 1.25 -2.61 -5.01
C VAL A 113 2.09 -2.14 -6.17
N LYS A 114 2.77 -3.05 -6.87
CA LYS A 114 3.42 -2.71 -8.14
C LYS A 114 2.60 -3.26 -9.28
N ASP A 115 2.40 -2.41 -10.27
CA ASP A 115 1.56 -2.69 -11.41
C ASP A 115 2.28 -2.26 -12.69
N LEU A 116 2.25 -3.12 -13.71
CA LEU A 116 2.90 -2.87 -14.99
C LEU A 116 1.89 -3.09 -16.11
N THR A 117 1.56 -2.05 -16.85
CA THR A 117 0.47 -2.07 -17.84
C THR A 117 0.93 -1.48 -19.17
N GLY A 118 0.08 -1.61 -20.20
CA GLY A 118 0.32 -1.09 -21.54
C GLY A 118 0.86 -2.14 -22.51
N GLY A 119 1.80 -1.74 -23.36
CA GLY A 119 2.30 -2.55 -24.46
C GLY A 119 3.76 -2.28 -24.79
N THR A 120 4.01 -1.65 -25.95
CA THR A 120 5.34 -1.15 -26.33
C THR A 120 5.73 0.08 -25.51
N THR A 121 4.77 0.95 -25.24
CA THR A 121 4.84 1.93 -24.15
C THR A 121 4.26 1.29 -22.90
N ALA A 122 5.03 1.24 -21.83
CA ALA A 122 4.61 0.66 -20.57
C ALA A 122 4.49 1.72 -19.49
N LEU A 123 3.52 1.52 -18.60
CA LEU A 123 3.33 2.31 -17.40
C LEU A 123 3.63 1.43 -16.19
N ALA A 124 4.73 1.72 -15.49
CA ALA A 124 5.07 1.09 -14.23
C ALA A 124 4.59 1.97 -13.08
N SER A 125 3.61 1.48 -12.31
CA SER A 125 3.02 2.20 -11.17
C SER A 125 3.31 1.48 -9.87
N THR A 126 3.64 2.23 -8.82
CA THR A 126 3.79 1.73 -7.46
C THR A 126 2.90 2.53 -6.53
N TYR A 127 1.86 1.89 -6.01
CA TYR A 127 0.97 2.45 -5.02
C TYR A 127 1.42 2.04 -3.63
N ARG A 128 1.28 2.95 -2.65
CA ARG A 128 1.51 2.66 -1.24
C ARG A 128 0.28 3.05 -0.45
N PHE A 129 -0.33 2.09 0.21
CA PHE A 129 -1.52 2.29 1.04
C PHE A 129 -1.23 2.01 2.50
N ARG A 130 -1.93 2.71 3.40
CA ARG A 130 -1.87 2.46 4.85
C ARG A 130 -3.26 2.59 5.46
N ALA A 131 -3.57 1.77 6.46
CA ALA A 131 -4.80 1.88 7.22
C ALA A 131 -4.89 3.23 7.96
N ASN A 132 -6.00 3.94 7.80
CA ASN A 132 -6.35 5.12 8.57
C ASN A 132 -7.18 4.71 9.79
N LYS A 133 -6.48 4.49 10.90
CA LYS A 133 -7.04 3.98 12.17
C LYS A 133 -7.88 5.00 12.93
N ALA A 134 -7.86 6.26 12.50
CA ALA A 134 -8.73 7.29 13.07
C ALA A 134 -10.18 7.17 12.57
N LYS A 135 -10.46 6.26 11.62
CA LYS A 135 -11.80 5.90 11.18
C LYS A 135 -12.26 4.63 11.88
N ALA A 136 -13.57 4.55 12.14
CA ALA A 136 -14.25 3.37 12.64
C ALA A 136 -15.43 3.05 11.69
N PRO A 137 -15.34 1.99 10.87
CA PRO A 137 -14.20 1.07 10.73
C PRO A 137 -12.97 1.73 10.07
N PRO A 138 -11.74 1.18 10.26
CA PRO A 138 -10.54 1.67 9.59
C PRO A 138 -10.66 1.56 8.06
N ARG A 139 -10.09 2.53 7.34
CA ARG A 139 -10.08 2.55 5.86
C ARG A 139 -8.68 2.71 5.31
N MET A 140 -8.38 2.06 4.19
CA MET A 140 -7.11 2.22 3.49
C MET A 140 -7.04 3.58 2.81
N ARG A 141 -5.89 4.25 2.94
CA ARG A 141 -5.59 5.52 2.24
C ARG A 141 -4.31 5.41 1.44
N LEU A 142 -4.28 6.07 0.29
CA LEU A 142 -3.07 6.23 -0.51
C LEU A 142 -2.12 7.20 0.21
N ILE A 143 -0.85 6.78 0.35
CA ILE A 143 0.21 7.57 1.00
C ILE A 143 1.37 7.87 0.05
N GLY A 144 1.48 7.14 -1.06
CA GLY A 144 2.45 7.43 -2.10
C GLY A 144 2.07 6.79 -3.43
N LEU A 145 2.42 7.47 -4.51
CA LEU A 145 2.23 7.01 -5.88
C LEU A 145 3.50 7.33 -6.68
N ASP A 146 4.19 6.31 -7.15
CA ASP A 146 5.26 6.46 -8.13
C ASP A 146 4.79 5.91 -9.47
N THR A 147 5.09 6.61 -10.55
CA THR A 147 4.67 6.21 -11.90
C THR A 147 5.77 6.53 -12.89
N THR A 148 6.08 5.57 -13.76
CA THR A 148 7.05 5.72 -14.85
C THR A 148 6.44 5.24 -16.16
N LEU A 149 6.33 6.15 -17.13
CA LEU A 149 5.98 5.84 -18.51
C LEU A 149 7.26 5.72 -19.34
N TYR A 150 7.46 4.60 -20.03
CA TYR A 150 8.66 4.37 -20.83
C TYR A 150 8.40 3.46 -22.03
N SER A 151 9.22 3.57 -23.07
CA SER A 151 9.22 2.65 -24.20
C SER A 151 10.02 1.39 -23.85
N ARG A 152 9.39 0.21 -23.87
CA ARG A 152 10.05 -1.09 -23.72
C ARG A 152 10.92 -1.47 -24.92
N THR A 153 10.72 -0.81 -26.06
CA THR A 153 11.49 -1.00 -27.30
C THR A 153 12.45 0.15 -27.61
N TRP A 154 12.66 1.07 -26.66
CA TRP A 154 13.55 2.23 -26.85
C TRP A 154 13.21 3.12 -28.07
N ALA A 155 11.93 3.26 -28.40
CA ALA A 155 11.48 4.00 -29.58
C ALA A 155 11.30 5.50 -29.33
N HIS A 156 11.11 5.91 -28.07
CA HIS A 156 10.86 7.30 -27.70
C HIS A 156 11.21 7.56 -26.23
N ASP A 157 11.22 8.85 -25.88
CA ASP A 157 11.37 9.34 -24.51
C ASP A 157 10.25 8.84 -23.58
N GLY A 158 10.52 8.91 -22.28
CA GLY A 158 9.56 8.60 -21.22
C GLY A 158 9.39 9.75 -20.23
N SER A 159 8.69 9.47 -19.14
CA SER A 159 8.54 10.38 -18.01
C SER A 159 8.31 9.61 -16.73
N GLU A 160 8.72 10.19 -15.61
CA GLU A 160 8.49 9.62 -14.29
C GLU A 160 7.96 10.67 -13.32
N MET A 161 7.23 10.20 -12.32
CA MET A 161 6.70 10.99 -11.21
C MET A 161 6.80 10.17 -9.92
N SER A 162 7.11 10.84 -8.83
CA SER A 162 6.90 10.38 -7.47
C SER A 162 6.06 11.39 -6.72
N TRP A 163 4.96 10.96 -6.11
CA TRP A 163 4.09 11.76 -5.28
C TRP A 163 4.01 11.18 -3.88
N ASN A 164 4.47 11.95 -2.89
CA ASN A 164 4.26 11.67 -1.48
C ASN A 164 2.98 12.37 -1.00
N LEU A 165 1.91 11.60 -0.76
CA LEU A 165 0.63 12.17 -0.35
C LEU A 165 0.61 12.62 1.13
N LEU A 166 1.55 12.14 1.95
CA LEU A 166 1.66 12.57 3.35
C LEU A 166 2.25 13.97 3.47
N THR A 167 3.15 14.36 2.57
CA THR A 167 3.79 15.69 2.57
C THR A 167 3.27 16.61 1.47
N GLY A 168 2.61 16.05 0.45
CA GLY A 168 2.15 16.74 -0.75
C GLY A 168 3.25 16.98 -1.78
N ASP A 169 4.47 16.51 -1.52
CA ASP A 169 5.62 16.75 -2.41
C ASP A 169 5.54 15.87 -3.65
N ILE A 170 5.81 16.47 -4.81
CA ILE A 170 5.83 15.81 -6.10
C ILE A 170 7.16 16.09 -6.77
N VAL A 171 7.80 15.04 -7.27
CA VAL A 171 8.99 15.12 -8.12
C VAL A 171 8.65 14.46 -9.45
N ALA A 172 8.83 15.18 -10.55
CA ALA A 172 8.59 14.65 -11.90
C ALA A 172 9.76 14.97 -12.81
N SER A 173 10.10 14.05 -13.72
CA SER A 173 11.22 14.21 -14.65
C SER A 173 10.84 13.66 -16.03
N THR A 174 11.51 14.19 -17.07
CA THR A 174 11.49 13.57 -18.40
C THR A 174 12.62 12.56 -18.48
N LEU A 175 12.35 11.40 -19.05
CA LEU A 175 13.34 10.37 -19.34
C LEU A 175 13.75 10.49 -20.80
N LYS A 176 14.93 11.05 -21.08
CA LYS A 176 15.43 11.20 -22.45
C LYS A 176 16.13 9.95 -22.90
N LEU A 177 15.71 9.42 -24.05
CA LEU A 177 16.35 8.29 -24.67
C LEU A 177 17.76 8.68 -25.12
N VAL A 178 18.74 7.90 -24.67
CA VAL A 178 20.15 8.03 -25.07
C VAL A 178 20.66 6.67 -25.53
N GLY A 179 21.70 6.67 -26.37
CA GLY A 179 22.19 5.45 -27.00
C GLY A 179 21.26 4.95 -28.12
N LYS A 180 21.57 3.75 -28.65
CA LYS A 180 20.80 3.08 -29.71
C LYS A 180 20.93 1.56 -29.55
N GLY A 181 19.92 0.81 -29.99
CA GLY A 181 19.96 -0.66 -30.01
C GLY A 181 20.08 -1.24 -28.60
N GLU A 182 21.06 -2.12 -28.39
CA GLU A 182 21.28 -2.79 -27.10
C GLU A 182 21.84 -1.86 -26.02
N ASP A 183 22.50 -0.76 -26.40
CA ASP A 183 23.04 0.25 -25.48
C ASP A 183 22.02 1.36 -25.14
N ALA A 184 20.78 1.22 -25.59
CA ALA A 184 19.74 2.22 -25.32
C ALA A 184 19.42 2.28 -23.83
N SER A 185 19.30 3.50 -23.31
CA SER A 185 18.95 3.77 -21.92
C SER A 185 18.24 5.12 -21.78
N TYR A 186 17.82 5.46 -20.56
CA TYR A 186 17.23 6.76 -20.26
C TYR A 186 18.15 7.60 -19.39
N ASP A 187 18.36 8.85 -19.80
CA ASP A 187 18.91 9.90 -18.96
C ASP A 187 17.79 10.75 -18.35
N LYS A 188 17.89 11.04 -17.05
CA LYS A 188 16.86 11.79 -16.33
C LYS A 188 17.11 13.28 -16.48
N GLN A 189 16.19 13.97 -17.15
CA GLN A 189 16.31 15.39 -17.43
C GLN A 189 15.06 16.16 -16.97
N PHE A 190 15.22 17.49 -16.86
CA PHE A 190 14.13 18.41 -16.54
C PHE A 190 13.36 18.06 -15.26
N THR A 191 14.06 17.58 -14.21
CA THR A 191 13.43 17.28 -12.92
C THR A 191 12.83 18.54 -12.31
N ARG A 192 11.53 18.48 -12.02
CA ARG A 192 10.77 19.52 -11.34
C ARG A 192 10.31 19.00 -10.00
N LYS A 193 10.32 19.90 -9.02
CA LYS A 193 9.70 19.68 -7.72
C LYS A 193 8.52 20.61 -7.60
N SER A 194 7.38 20.08 -7.20
CA SER A 194 6.18 20.85 -6.92
C SER A 194 5.54 20.32 -5.64
N LYS A 195 4.50 21.02 -5.18
CA LYS A 195 3.78 20.64 -3.98
C LYS A 195 2.29 20.85 -4.18
N ARG A 196 1.49 19.89 -3.74
CA ARG A 196 0.04 19.99 -3.69
C ARG A 196 -0.43 20.05 -2.23
N PRO A 197 -1.62 20.62 -1.97
CA PRO A 197 -2.24 20.53 -0.65
C PRO A 197 -2.33 19.07 -0.19
N VAL A 198 -2.04 18.83 1.08
CA VAL A 198 -2.15 17.50 1.68
C VAL A 198 -3.62 17.20 1.93
N THR A 199 -4.16 16.23 1.21
CA THR A 199 -5.51 15.71 1.38
C THR A 199 -5.45 14.21 1.59
N THR A 200 -6.37 13.68 2.41
CA THR A 200 -6.50 12.22 2.53
C THR A 200 -7.19 11.70 1.27
N VAL A 201 -6.53 10.82 0.55
CA VAL A 201 -7.08 10.09 -0.59
C VAL A 201 -7.35 8.66 -0.10
N TYR A 202 -8.62 8.26 -0.04
CA TYR A 202 -8.96 6.88 0.29
C TYR A 202 -8.70 5.98 -0.91
N MET A 203 -8.58 4.68 -0.65
CA MET A 203 -8.20 3.69 -1.67
C MET A 203 -9.15 3.69 -2.88
N GLU A 204 -10.44 3.92 -2.64
CA GLU A 204 -11.50 3.98 -3.67
C GLU A 204 -11.39 5.23 -4.54
N ASP A 205 -10.73 6.26 -4.02
CA ASP A 205 -10.50 7.55 -4.69
C ASP A 205 -9.09 7.62 -5.31
N THR A 206 -8.40 6.48 -5.46
CA THR A 206 -7.05 6.44 -6.05
C THR A 206 -7.09 7.03 -7.46
N PRO A 207 -6.30 8.08 -7.74
CA PRO A 207 -6.29 8.71 -9.05
C PRO A 207 -5.59 7.84 -10.09
N ASP A 208 -5.91 8.08 -11.37
CA ASP A 208 -5.23 7.42 -12.46
C ASP A 208 -3.74 7.82 -12.50
N PRO A 209 -2.81 6.85 -12.50
CA PRO A 209 -1.38 7.12 -12.47
C PRO A 209 -0.86 7.87 -13.71
N GLU A 210 -1.39 7.59 -14.90
CA GLU A 210 -0.96 8.24 -16.14
C GLU A 210 -1.43 9.69 -16.19
N GLU A 211 -2.68 9.94 -15.84
CA GLU A 211 -3.21 11.31 -15.74
C GLU A 211 -2.41 12.16 -14.76
N GLU A 212 -2.02 11.58 -13.63
CA GLU A 212 -1.22 12.28 -12.62
C GLU A 212 0.21 12.56 -13.09
N LEU A 213 0.84 11.60 -13.78
CA LEU A 213 2.13 11.79 -14.43
C LEU A 213 2.07 12.93 -15.48
N ILE A 214 1.04 12.93 -16.33
CA ILE A 214 0.82 13.97 -17.33
C ILE A 214 0.65 15.34 -16.66
N ARG A 215 -0.14 15.41 -15.59
CA ARG A 215 -0.35 16.66 -14.83
C ARG A 215 0.94 17.18 -14.22
N ALA A 216 1.73 16.29 -13.60
CA ALA A 216 2.98 16.66 -12.92
C ALA A 216 4.08 17.11 -13.91
N THR A 217 4.11 16.54 -15.11
CA THR A 217 5.10 16.89 -16.15
C THR A 217 4.70 18.12 -16.97
N ARG A 218 3.40 18.41 -17.13
CA ARG A 218 2.90 19.57 -17.88
C ARG A 218 2.84 20.87 -17.08
N ALA A 219 2.77 20.81 -15.74
CA ALA A 219 2.69 22.01 -14.90
C ALA A 219 3.84 22.98 -15.21
N LYS A 220 3.49 24.15 -15.76
CA LYS A 220 4.36 25.29 -16.06
C LYS A 220 4.29 26.32 -14.94
#